data_AF-A0A5M3W8M5-F1
#
_entry.id   AF-A0A5M3W8M5-F1
#
_cell.length_a   1.000
_cell.length_b   1.000
_cell.length_c   1.000
_cell.angle_alpha   90.00
_cell.angle_beta   90.00
_cell.angle_gamma   90.00
#
_symmetry.space_group_name_H-M   'P 1'
#
loop_
_entity.id
_entity.type
_entity.pdbx_description
1 polymer ?
#
loop_
_entity_poly.entity_id
_entity_poly.type
_entity_poly.pdbx_seq_one_letter_code
_entity_poly.pdbx_strand_id
1 'polypeptide(L)'
;MAQDKAAEMLRNLVSFLRARSWNDSRRILDEHPELLYSAASDMLAIMIQDPQTTAMVYPGLSQAKRDPLLREHLGLLRRCREVGVGRAFAELEGR
;
A
#
# COMPACT_ATOMS: atom_id res chain seq x y z
N MET A 1 18.72 4.22 14.01
CA MET A 1 18.97 3.27 12.90
C MET A 1 17.75 2.40 12.57
N ALA A 2 17.29 1.48 13.45
CA ALA A 2 16.11 0.66 13.15
C ALA A 2 14.78 1.46 13.15
N GLN A 3 14.69 2.45 14.05
CA GLN A 3 13.52 3.33 14.15
C GLN A 3 13.35 4.23 12.91
N ASP A 4 14.45 4.63 12.28
CA ASP A 4 14.44 5.49 11.08
C ASP A 4 13.92 4.74 9.85
N LYS A 5 14.31 3.46 9.69
CA LYS A 5 13.84 2.61 8.59
C LYS A 5 12.34 2.31 8.66
N ALA A 6 11.81 2.07 9.85
CA ALA A 6 10.36 1.84 10.01
C ALA A 6 9.55 3.09 9.67
N ALA A 7 10.03 4.27 10.07
CA ALA A 7 9.41 5.54 9.71
C ALA A 7 9.49 5.84 8.21
N GLU A 8 10.61 5.49 7.56
CA GLU A 8 10.77 5.60 6.11
C GLU A 8 9.83 4.68 5.35
N MET A 9 9.79 3.39 5.72
CA MET A 9 8.87 2.42 5.12
C MET A 9 7.42 2.87 5.27
N LEU A 10 7.04 3.42 6.42
CA LEU A 10 5.70 3.99 6.62
C LEU A 10 5.42 5.16 5.66
N ARG A 11 6.37 6.08 5.48
CA ARG A 11 6.21 7.21 4.53
C ARG A 11 6.05 6.72 3.09
N ASN A 12 6.85 5.74 2.67
CA ASN A 12 6.79 5.19 1.33
C ASN A 12 5.48 4.40 1.11
N LEU A 13 5.04 3.66 2.12
CA LEU A 13 3.75 2.96 2.13
C LEU A 13 2.59 3.96 2.03
N VAL A 14 2.58 5.03 2.81
CA VAL A 14 1.54 6.08 2.72
C VAL A 14 1.57 6.76 1.35
N SER A 15 2.75 6.97 0.75
CA SER A 15 2.88 7.51 -0.60
C SER A 15 2.28 6.57 -1.65
N PHE A 16 2.54 5.25 -1.53
CA PHE A 16 1.94 4.23 -2.38
C PHE A 16 0.41 4.21 -2.30
N LEU A 17 -0.15 4.28 -1.08
CA LEU A 17 -1.59 4.33 -0.85
C LEU A 17 -2.22 5.60 -1.44
N ARG A 18 -1.54 6.74 -1.32
CA ARG A 18 -2.05 8.04 -1.76
C ARG A 18 -1.67 8.40 -3.19
N ALA A 19 -1.12 7.46 -3.95
CA ALA A 19 -0.79 7.66 -5.35
C ALA A 19 -2.05 8.08 -6.13
N ARG A 20 -1.87 8.97 -7.12
CA ARG A 20 -3.02 9.52 -7.87
C ARG A 20 -3.60 8.55 -8.89
N SER A 21 -2.87 7.49 -9.20
CA SER A 21 -3.24 6.47 -10.16
C SER A 21 -2.51 5.17 -9.85
N TRP A 22 -3.01 4.04 -10.38
CA TRP A 22 -2.30 2.76 -10.27
C TRP A 22 -0.91 2.79 -10.92
N ASN A 23 -0.74 3.55 -12.00
CA ASN A 23 0.59 3.73 -12.60
C ASN A 23 1.55 4.48 -11.66
N ASP A 24 1.06 5.51 -10.94
CA ASP A 24 1.85 6.17 -9.89
C ASP A 24 2.17 5.19 -8.74
N SER A 25 1.21 4.35 -8.33
CA SER A 25 1.45 3.30 -7.32
C SER A 25 2.52 2.32 -7.77
N ARG A 26 2.49 1.90 -9.03
CA ARG A 26 3.49 1.01 -9.63
C ARG A 26 4.88 1.62 -9.59
N ARG A 27 5.01 2.88 -10.02
CA ARG A 27 6.28 3.61 -9.99
C ARG A 27 6.86 3.68 -8.58
N ILE A 28 6.02 3.89 -7.56
CA ILE A 28 6.47 3.90 -6.15
C ILE A 28 7.00 2.53 -5.73
N LEU A 29 6.39 1.43 -6.16
CA LEU A 29 6.90 0.08 -5.85
C LEU A 29 8.22 -0.23 -6.56
N ASP A 30 8.41 0.28 -7.77
CA ASP A 30 9.68 0.17 -8.51
C ASP A 30 10.80 1.01 -7.85
N GLU A 31 10.47 2.20 -7.32
CA GLU A 31 11.40 3.08 -6.60
C GLU A 31 11.71 2.61 -5.16
N HIS A 32 10.76 1.90 -4.54
CA HIS A 32 10.81 1.47 -3.14
C HIS A 32 10.56 -0.04 -3.01
N PRO A 33 11.51 -0.89 -3.45
CA PRO A 33 11.35 -2.34 -3.43
C PRO A 33 11.18 -2.91 -2.01
N GLU A 34 11.53 -2.16 -0.96
CA GLU A 34 11.26 -2.53 0.42
C GLU A 34 9.77 -2.69 0.75
N LEU A 35 8.90 -2.04 -0.02
CA LEU A 35 7.44 -2.21 0.08
C LEU A 35 6.96 -3.57 -0.41
N LEU A 36 7.79 -4.30 -1.16
CA LEU A 36 7.50 -5.65 -1.63
C LEU A 36 7.94 -6.72 -0.63
N TYR A 37 8.44 -6.37 0.55
CA TYR A 37 8.69 -7.35 1.60
C TYR A 37 7.42 -7.66 2.41
N SER A 38 7.39 -8.81 3.07
CA SER A 38 6.25 -9.19 3.92
C SER A 38 5.99 -8.14 5.01
N ALA A 39 7.04 -7.55 5.57
CA ALA A 39 6.96 -6.52 6.59
C ALA A 39 6.07 -5.32 6.21
N ALA A 40 6.10 -4.87 4.95
CA ALA A 40 5.27 -3.75 4.50
C ALA A 40 3.79 -4.15 4.38
N SER A 41 3.51 -5.36 3.88
CA SER A 41 2.15 -5.91 3.81
C SER A 41 1.57 -6.18 5.21
N ASP A 42 2.39 -6.66 6.15
CA ASP A 42 2.00 -6.90 7.53
C ASP A 42 1.74 -5.58 8.27
N MET A 43 2.59 -4.58 8.05
CA MET A 43 2.37 -3.22 8.58
C MET A 43 1.05 -2.64 8.08
N LEU A 44 0.76 -2.73 6.77
CA LEU A 44 -0.52 -2.27 6.23
C LEU A 44 -1.71 -3.05 6.81
N ALA A 45 -1.58 -4.37 6.96
CA ALA A 45 -2.64 -5.20 7.53
C ALA A 45 -2.98 -4.80 8.98
N ILE A 46 -1.97 -4.42 9.78
CA ILE A 46 -2.14 -3.87 11.13
C ILE A 46 -2.79 -2.49 11.08
N MET A 47 -2.32 -1.59 10.21
CA MET A 47 -2.87 -0.23 10.05
C MET A 47 -4.37 -0.24 9.71
N ILE A 48 -4.82 -1.20 8.89
CA ILE A 48 -6.22 -1.33 8.47
C ILE A 48 -7.15 -1.69 9.66
N GLN A 49 -6.62 -2.27 10.74
CA GLN A 49 -7.43 -2.60 11.92
C GLN A 49 -7.78 -1.38 12.79
N ASP A 50 -7.08 -0.26 12.63
CA ASP A 50 -7.29 0.95 13.42
C ASP A 50 -7.96 2.06 12.58
N PRO A 51 -9.23 2.41 12.86
CA PRO A 51 -9.95 3.47 12.17
C PRO A 51 -9.27 4.85 12.23
N GLN A 52 -8.51 5.14 13.30
CA GLN A 52 -7.78 6.40 13.43
C GLN A 52 -6.61 6.44 12.44
N THR A 53 -5.82 5.37 12.40
CA THR A 53 -4.73 5.22 11.43
C THR A 53 -5.23 5.31 9.99
N THR A 54 -6.31 4.61 9.64
CA THR A 54 -6.86 4.69 8.28
C THR A 54 -7.41 6.08 7.93
N ALA A 55 -7.83 6.88 8.92
CA ALA A 55 -8.32 8.24 8.70
C ALA A 55 -7.17 9.21 8.41
N MET A 56 -6.00 8.97 8.99
CA MET A 56 -4.79 9.75 8.70
C MET A 56 -4.26 9.49 7.29
N VAL A 57 -4.41 8.27 6.76
CA VAL A 57 -4.00 7.95 5.38
C VAL A 57 -4.87 8.67 4.35
N TYR A 58 -6.19 8.70 4.56
CA TYR A 58 -7.16 9.26 3.64
C TYR A 58 -8.08 10.28 4.33
N PRO A 59 -7.56 11.47 4.68
CA PRO A 59 -8.36 12.47 5.36
C PRO A 59 -9.54 12.92 4.49
N GLY A 60 -10.72 13.06 5.09
CA GLY A 60 -11.94 13.50 4.40
C GLY A 60 -12.71 12.40 3.65
N LEU A 61 -12.19 11.16 3.58
CA LEU A 61 -12.98 10.03 3.07
C LEU A 61 -13.77 9.37 4.20
N SER A 62 -15.01 8.94 3.91
CA SER A 62 -15.78 8.12 4.85
C SER A 62 -15.14 6.73 5.01
N GLN A 63 -15.33 6.10 6.16
CA GLN A 63 -14.79 4.75 6.41
C GLN A 63 -15.23 3.75 5.31
N ALA A 64 -16.50 3.80 4.91
CA ALA A 64 -17.06 2.95 3.85
C ALA A 64 -16.34 3.09 2.49
N LYS A 65 -15.72 4.25 2.20
CA LYS A 65 -14.90 4.45 1.00
C LYS A 65 -13.43 4.08 1.21
N ARG A 66 -12.89 4.30 2.42
CA ARG A 66 -11.48 4.03 2.75
C ARG A 66 -11.16 2.55 2.85
N ASP A 67 -12.01 1.80 3.54
CA ASP A 67 -11.78 0.38 3.84
C ASP A 67 -11.59 -0.48 2.58
N PRO A 68 -12.43 -0.40 1.53
CA PRO A 68 -12.20 -1.17 0.31
C PRO A 68 -10.91 -0.76 -0.42
N LEU A 69 -10.61 0.54 -0.51
CA LEU A 69 -9.37 1.03 -1.14
C LEU A 69 -8.12 0.50 -0.44
N LEU A 70 -8.10 0.51 0.89
CA LEU A 70 -6.96 -0.02 1.65
C LEU A 70 -6.80 -1.53 1.48
N ARG A 71 -7.91 -2.28 1.44
CA ARG A 71 -7.88 -3.73 1.20
C ARG A 71 -7.42 -4.07 -0.20
N GLU A 72 -7.80 -3.27 -1.19
CA GLU A 72 -7.33 -3.42 -2.57
C GLU A 72 -5.81 -3.22 -2.68
N HIS A 73 -5.28 -2.17 -2.06
CA HIS A 73 -3.83 -1.95 -1.98
C HIS A 73 -3.10 -3.08 -1.24
N LEU A 74 -3.64 -3.60 -0.14
CA LEU A 74 -3.05 -4.73 0.58
C LEU A 74 -3.05 -6.01 -0.29
N GLY A 75 -4.14 -6.27 -1.00
CA GLY A 75 -4.24 -7.37 -1.94
C GLY A 75 -3.20 -7.24 -3.06
N LEU A 76 -3.04 -6.02 -3.60
CA LEU A 76 -2.06 -5.73 -4.63
C LEU A 76 -0.62 -5.94 -4.16
N LEU A 77 -0.25 -5.48 -2.96
CA LEU A 77 1.10 -5.71 -2.40
C LEU A 77 1.40 -7.20 -2.23
N ARG A 78 0.45 -7.95 -1.69
CA ARG A 78 0.58 -9.41 -1.55
C ARG A 78 0.72 -10.08 -2.91
N ARG A 79 -0.05 -9.62 -3.90
CA ARG A 79 0.02 -10.18 -5.25
C ARG A 79 1.34 -9.85 -5.95
N CYS A 80 1.85 -8.63 -5.80
CA CYS A 80 3.16 -8.23 -6.32
C CYS A 80 4.29 -9.13 -5.77
N ARG A 81 4.17 -9.61 -4.53
CA ARG A 81 5.11 -10.59 -3.95
C ARG A 81 5.02 -11.98 -4.57
N GLU A 82 3.82 -12.42 -4.92
CA GLU A 82 3.58 -13.76 -5.46
C GLU A 82 3.97 -13.88 -6.93
N VAL A 83 3.67 -12.85 -7.73
CA VAL A 83 3.77 -12.94 -9.20
C VAL A 83 4.61 -11.82 -9.83
N GLY A 84 5.18 -10.94 -9.02
CA GLY A 84 5.90 -9.75 -9.48
C GLY A 84 4.96 -8.57 -9.78
N VAL A 85 5.53 -7.35 -9.71
CA VAL A 85 4.79 -6.09 -9.91
C VAL A 85 4.09 -6.05 -11.26
N GLY A 86 4.81 -6.33 -12.35
CA GLY A 86 4.24 -6.24 -13.71
C GLY A 86 2.99 -7.10 -13.91
N ARG A 87 3.02 -8.36 -13.47
CA ARG A 87 1.86 -9.26 -13.59
C ARG A 87 0.72 -8.88 -12.65
N ALA A 88 1.03 -8.49 -11.42
CA ALA A 88 0.01 -8.08 -10.45
C ALA A 88 -0.80 -6.86 -10.93
N PHE A 89 -0.15 -5.87 -11.56
CA PHE A 89 -0.84 -4.71 -12.13
C PHE A 89 -1.62 -5.04 -13.41
N ALA A 90 -1.11 -5.93 -14.27
CA ALA A 90 -1.89 -6.42 -15.40
C ALA A 90 -3.18 -7.14 -14.96
N GLU A 91 -3.12 -7.92 -13.88
CA GLU A 91 -4.28 -8.55 -13.26
C GLU A 91 -5.23 -7.56 -12.57
N LEU A 92 -4.75 -6.36 -12.21
CA LEU A 92 -5.55 -5.29 -11.61
C LEU A 92 -6.32 -4.52 -12.70
N GLU A 93 -5.65 -4.19 -13.80
CA GLU A 93 -6.22 -3.45 -14.94
C GLU A 93 -7.24 -4.27 -15.74
N GLY A 94 -7.14 -5.60 -15.71
CA GLY A 94 -8.06 -6.51 -16.41
C GLY A 94 -9.34 -6.89 -15.64
N ARG A 95 -9.63 -6.25 -14.50
CA ARG A 95 -10.84 -6.49 -13.68
C ARG A 95 -11.99 -5.58 -14.08
#